data_AF-A0A318ZMH1-F1
#
_entry.id   AF-A0A318ZMH1-F1
#
_cell.length_a   1.000
_cell.length_b   1.000
_cell.length_c   1.000
_cell.angle_alpha   90.00
_cell.angle_beta   90.00
_cell.angle_gamma   90.00
#
_symmetry.space_group_name_H-M   'P 1'
#
loop_
_entity.id
_entity.type
_entity.pdbx_description
1 polymer ?
#
loop_
_entity_poly.entity_id
_entity_poly.type
_entity_poly.pdbx_seq_one_letter_code
_entity_poly.pdbx_strand_id
1 'polypeptide(L)'
;MAMETERSLWFVPVYLTILPMSRFPLLQRTYPTTFFPPNNDETPETLFRDGVFTDQGHMRWVHRDNPSAILYCVSGCYSPENNQYGASAFVYGPQIIGYPGSGMFCLDTRIRGPMEQLAPQTEERAHLQAAVSALTFARSVEPTPRIRTLVIATHRDHLAHGAAIYTPQWVADHWRGENGERVANCDIWLELLAEVEGLAQRGIDVQFWRLSSIGGRMGSARLAAEAA
;
A
#
# COMPACT_ATOMS: atom_id res chain seq x y z
N MET A 1 2.50 63.13 -17.11
CA MET A 1 2.20 61.89 -17.84
C MET A 1 3.40 60.96 -17.65
N ALA A 2 3.30 60.05 -16.70
CA ALA A 2 4.31 59.07 -16.25
C ALA A 2 3.52 57.85 -15.74
N MET A 3 3.74 56.64 -16.24
CA MET A 3 4.65 55.61 -15.69
C MET A 3 4.32 55.15 -14.26
N GLU A 4 4.00 53.84 -14.18
CA GLU A 4 4.31 52.85 -13.13
C GLU A 4 4.49 53.29 -11.66
N THR A 5 3.88 52.56 -10.72
CA THR A 5 4.48 51.37 -10.07
C THR A 5 3.51 50.81 -9.00
N GLU A 6 3.70 49.55 -8.61
CA GLU A 6 2.96 48.76 -7.61
C GLU A 6 2.91 49.34 -6.19
N ARG A 7 1.87 48.94 -5.43
CA ARG A 7 1.92 48.34 -4.07
C ARG A 7 0.48 48.05 -3.61
N SER A 8 0.07 46.78 -3.59
CA SER A 8 0.08 45.88 -2.41
C SER A 8 -0.80 46.34 -1.26
N LEU A 9 -1.70 45.47 -0.77
CA LEU A 9 -1.89 45.07 0.65
C LEU A 9 -3.14 44.16 0.77
N TRP A 10 -2.88 42.86 0.94
CA TRP A 10 -3.68 41.85 1.65
C TRP A 10 -5.22 41.89 1.62
N PHE A 11 -5.80 41.07 0.75
CA PHE A 11 -6.97 40.25 1.10
C PHE A 11 -6.74 38.83 0.61
N VAL A 12 -6.26 37.95 1.49
CA VAL A 12 -6.28 36.50 1.28
C VAL A 12 -7.49 35.98 2.03
N PRO A 13 -8.61 35.67 1.36
CA PRO A 13 -9.70 34.96 2.01
C PRO A 13 -9.22 33.54 2.30
N VAL A 14 -9.10 33.20 3.59
CA VAL A 14 -8.86 31.83 4.05
C VAL A 14 -10.12 31.01 3.72
N TYR A 15 -10.18 30.50 2.50
CA TYR A 15 -11.13 29.46 2.14
C TYR A 15 -10.67 28.17 2.78
N LEU A 16 -11.12 28.00 4.03
CA LEU A 16 -11.12 26.75 4.76
C LEU A 16 -12.15 25.82 4.10
N THR A 17 -11.85 25.36 2.88
CA THR A 17 -12.72 24.47 2.12
C THR A 17 -12.65 23.10 2.77
N ILE A 18 -13.51 22.90 3.77
CA ILE A 18 -13.83 21.58 4.34
C ILE A 18 -14.49 20.79 3.20
N LEU A 19 -13.68 20.10 2.41
CA LEU A 19 -14.16 19.15 1.42
C LEU A 19 -14.93 18.04 2.15
N PRO A 20 -16.06 17.57 1.60
CA PRO A 20 -16.93 16.67 2.32
C PRO A 20 -16.24 15.31 2.51
N MET A 21 -15.89 14.98 3.75
CA MET A 21 -15.37 13.67 4.18
C MET A 21 -16.43 12.54 4.08
N SER A 22 -17.45 12.70 3.24
CA SER A 22 -18.66 11.90 3.16
C SER A 22 -18.46 10.48 2.61
N ARG A 23 -17.24 10.12 2.19
CA ARG A 23 -16.86 8.74 1.82
C ARG A 23 -16.02 8.00 2.87
N PHE A 24 -15.50 8.69 3.88
CA PHE A 24 -14.63 8.11 4.91
C PHE A 24 -15.06 8.63 6.30
N PRO A 25 -16.05 8.01 6.96
CA PRO A 25 -16.38 8.35 8.34
C PRO A 25 -15.17 8.08 9.24
N LEU A 26 -14.69 9.13 9.92
CA LEU A 26 -13.45 9.15 10.73
C LEU A 26 -13.55 8.30 12.01
N LEU A 27 -13.65 6.98 11.86
CA LEU A 27 -13.53 6.02 12.94
C LEU A 27 -12.51 4.93 12.55
N GLN A 28 -11.29 5.34 12.20
CA GLN A 28 -10.18 4.43 11.95
C GLN A 28 -9.86 3.65 13.23
N ARG A 29 -10.47 2.47 13.36
CA ARG A 29 -10.39 1.62 14.55
C ARG A 29 -9.23 0.63 14.51
N THR A 30 -8.75 0.30 13.32
CA THR A 30 -7.70 -0.67 13.08
C THR A 30 -6.61 -0.05 12.23
N TYR A 31 -5.36 -0.27 12.63
CA TYR A 31 -4.17 0.11 11.89
C TYR A 31 -3.39 -1.17 11.56
N PRO A 32 -2.66 -1.20 10.44
CA PRO A 32 -1.75 -2.31 10.19
C PRO A 32 -0.60 -2.28 11.21
N THR A 33 0.00 -3.43 11.51
CA THR A 33 1.15 -3.52 12.43
C THR A 33 2.43 -3.91 11.68
N THR A 34 3.59 -3.79 12.33
CA THR A 34 4.85 -4.27 11.75
C THR A 34 4.95 -5.79 11.92
N PHE A 35 5.23 -6.50 10.83
CA PHE A 35 5.65 -7.91 10.90
C PHE A 35 7.11 -7.97 11.31
N PHE A 36 7.38 -8.63 12.43
CA PHE A 36 8.74 -8.89 12.91
C PHE A 36 9.10 -10.35 12.62
N PRO A 37 10.06 -10.64 11.73
CA PRO A 37 10.54 -12.00 11.57
C PRO A 37 11.27 -12.48 12.84
N PRO A 38 11.33 -13.80 13.12
CA PRO A 38 12.04 -14.34 14.29
C PRO A 38 13.53 -14.00 14.36
N ASN A 39 14.16 -13.79 13.20
CA ASN A 39 15.52 -13.25 13.06
C ASN A 39 15.56 -12.25 11.88
N ASN A 40 16.42 -11.24 11.94
CA ASN A 40 16.53 -10.17 10.94
C ASN A 40 17.08 -10.66 9.57
N ASP A 41 17.74 -11.82 9.55
CA ASP A 41 18.26 -12.47 8.34
C ASP A 41 17.24 -13.41 7.67
N GLU A 42 16.06 -13.61 8.27
CA GLU A 42 14.99 -14.43 7.67
C GLU A 42 14.49 -13.79 6.37
N THR A 43 14.31 -14.61 5.34
CA THR A 43 13.74 -14.19 4.07
C THR A 43 12.31 -14.71 3.93
N PRO A 44 11.52 -14.18 2.98
CA PRO A 44 10.19 -14.73 2.72
C PRO A 44 10.20 -16.23 2.38
N GLU A 45 11.24 -16.74 1.73
CA GLU A 45 11.40 -18.17 1.42
C GLU A 45 11.66 -19.04 2.65
N THR A 46 12.33 -18.50 3.67
CA THR A 46 12.59 -19.25 4.90
C THR A 46 11.36 -19.28 5.81
N LEU A 47 10.57 -18.20 5.89
CA LEU A 47 9.36 -18.16 6.73
C LEU A 47 8.08 -18.67 6.04
N PHE A 48 7.97 -18.54 4.72
CA PHE A 48 6.77 -18.93 3.97
C PHE A 48 7.06 -20.06 2.99
N ARG A 49 6.07 -20.93 2.80
CA ARG A 49 6.10 -22.07 1.86
C ARG A 49 4.93 -22.01 0.90
N ASP A 50 5.09 -22.63 -0.27
CA ASP A 50 4.01 -22.81 -1.22
C ASP A 50 2.92 -23.70 -0.59
N GLY A 51 1.66 -23.25 -0.59
CA GLY A 51 0.53 -23.96 0.03
C GLY A 51 -0.78 -23.72 -0.71
N VAL A 52 -1.62 -24.75 -0.83
CA VAL A 52 -2.92 -24.69 -1.52
C VAL A 52 -4.01 -24.23 -0.56
N PHE A 53 -4.72 -23.15 -0.91
CA PHE A 53 -5.58 -22.42 0.04
C PHE A 53 -7.07 -22.37 -0.30
N THR A 54 -7.46 -22.65 -1.54
CA THR A 54 -8.87 -22.65 -1.96
C THR A 54 -9.28 -23.99 -2.56
N ASP A 55 -10.58 -24.28 -2.53
CA ASP A 55 -11.19 -25.42 -3.24
C ASP A 55 -11.05 -25.27 -4.77
N GLN A 56 -10.72 -24.06 -5.24
CA GLN A 56 -10.36 -23.74 -6.62
C GLN A 56 -8.86 -23.98 -6.93
N GLY A 57 -8.09 -24.55 -6.00
CA GLY A 57 -6.69 -24.92 -6.22
C GLY A 57 -5.70 -23.75 -6.21
N HIS A 58 -6.10 -22.56 -5.76
CA HIS A 58 -5.21 -21.40 -5.74
C HIS A 58 -4.10 -21.58 -4.69
N MET A 59 -2.85 -21.33 -5.11
CA MET A 59 -1.69 -21.36 -4.23
C MET A 59 -1.45 -20.00 -3.57
N ARG A 60 -0.88 -20.05 -2.37
CA ARG A 60 -0.42 -18.92 -1.56
C ARG A 60 0.95 -19.22 -0.99
N TRP A 61 1.67 -18.18 -0.61
CA TRP A 61 2.78 -18.31 0.33
C TRP A 61 2.22 -18.29 1.74
N VAL A 62 2.30 -19.42 2.44
CA VAL A 62 1.73 -19.65 3.77
C VAL A 62 2.85 -19.74 4.79
N HIS A 63 2.72 -19.06 5.93
CA HIS A 63 3.74 -19.09 6.99
C HIS A 63 3.90 -20.52 7.51
N ARG A 64 5.14 -20.99 7.68
CA ARG A 64 5.43 -22.39 8.01
C ARG A 64 4.79 -22.82 9.34
N ASP A 65 4.92 -21.98 10.37
CA ASP A 65 4.45 -22.25 11.72
C ASP A 65 3.07 -21.65 12.04
N ASN A 66 2.49 -20.88 11.11
CA ASN A 66 1.16 -20.27 11.27
C ASN A 66 0.37 -20.41 9.95
N PRO A 67 -0.36 -21.53 9.76
CA PRO A 67 -1.04 -21.79 8.50
C PRO A 67 -2.19 -20.82 8.18
N SER A 68 -2.58 -19.94 9.11
CA SER A 68 -3.57 -18.88 8.88
C SER A 68 -2.95 -17.53 8.47
N ALA A 69 -1.62 -17.45 8.38
CA ALA A 69 -0.90 -16.29 7.87
C ALA A 69 -0.39 -16.52 6.45
N ILE A 70 -0.65 -15.55 5.57
CA ILE A 70 -0.17 -15.56 4.17
C ILE A 70 0.63 -14.31 3.84
N LEU A 71 1.49 -14.43 2.83
CA LEU A 71 2.34 -13.38 2.32
C LEU A 71 1.90 -12.91 0.93
N TYR A 72 1.76 -11.60 0.81
CA TYR A 72 1.75 -10.88 -0.46
C TYR A 72 2.98 -9.97 -0.52
N CYS A 73 3.58 -9.82 -1.70
CA CYS A 73 4.69 -8.89 -1.90
C CYS A 73 4.31 -7.80 -2.91
N VAL A 74 4.67 -6.55 -2.64
CA VAL A 74 4.21 -5.36 -3.39
C VAL A 74 5.37 -4.49 -3.86
N SER A 75 5.21 -3.90 -5.05
CA SER A 75 6.17 -2.95 -5.63
C SER A 75 5.51 -2.01 -6.63
N GLY A 76 6.05 -0.80 -6.77
CA GLY A 76 5.80 0.08 -7.90
C GLY A 76 7.09 0.60 -8.54
N CYS A 77 6.95 1.26 -9.68
CA CYS A 77 8.02 1.98 -10.36
C CYS A 77 7.51 3.30 -10.95
N TYR A 78 8.43 4.21 -11.24
CA TYR A 78 8.13 5.49 -11.90
C TYR A 78 9.33 5.90 -12.77
N SER A 79 9.09 6.26 -14.02
CA SER A 79 10.12 6.76 -14.94
C SER A 79 9.82 8.21 -15.35
N PRO A 80 10.61 9.20 -14.89
CA PRO A 80 10.43 10.59 -15.31
C PRO A 80 10.85 10.81 -16.78
N GLU A 81 11.77 10.00 -17.30
CA GLU A 81 12.30 10.09 -18.67
C GLU A 81 11.30 9.55 -19.71
N ASN A 82 10.62 8.45 -19.40
CA ASN A 82 9.59 7.87 -20.27
C ASN A 82 8.22 8.46 -19.97
N ASN A 83 7.99 9.72 -20.36
CA ASN A 83 6.66 10.36 -20.41
C ASN A 83 5.85 10.26 -19.10
N GLN A 84 6.53 10.23 -17.94
CA GLN A 84 5.97 10.16 -16.58
C GLN A 84 5.09 8.91 -16.31
N TYR A 85 5.37 7.77 -16.97
CA TYR A 85 4.68 6.52 -16.65
C TYR A 85 5.11 5.98 -15.28
N GLY A 86 4.12 5.57 -14.49
CA GLY A 86 4.28 4.78 -13.27
C GLY A 86 3.44 3.51 -13.34
N ALA A 87 3.92 2.45 -12.69
CA ALA A 87 3.26 1.15 -12.63
C ALA A 87 3.30 0.58 -11.21
N SER A 88 2.35 -0.28 -10.90
CA SER A 88 2.14 -0.88 -9.58
C SER A 88 1.77 -2.34 -9.75
N ALA A 89 2.35 -3.23 -8.95
CA ALA A 89 2.02 -4.65 -8.98
C ALA A 89 2.13 -5.31 -7.60
N PHE A 90 1.47 -6.46 -7.47
CA PHE A 90 1.59 -7.33 -6.30
C PHE A 90 1.57 -8.80 -6.72
N VAL A 91 2.17 -9.65 -5.88
CA VAL A 91 2.20 -11.11 -6.08
C VAL A 91 1.81 -11.79 -4.78
N TYR A 92 0.88 -12.74 -4.85
CA TYR A 92 0.28 -13.42 -3.69
C TYR A 92 0.58 -14.92 -3.60
N GLY A 93 1.36 -15.46 -4.53
CA GLY A 93 1.65 -16.88 -4.59
C GLY A 93 2.67 -17.28 -5.67
N PRO A 94 3.05 -18.57 -5.68
CA PRO A 94 4.06 -19.09 -6.60
C PRO A 94 3.59 -19.01 -8.06
N GLN A 95 4.51 -18.59 -8.93
CA GLN A 95 4.31 -18.51 -10.37
C GLN A 95 4.53 -19.90 -11.00
N ILE A 96 3.45 -20.66 -11.23
CA ILE A 96 3.53 -22.00 -11.82
C ILE A 96 2.76 -22.02 -13.14
N ILE A 97 3.39 -22.55 -14.19
CA ILE A 97 2.77 -22.65 -15.53
C ILE A 97 1.48 -23.48 -15.42
N GLY A 98 0.38 -22.92 -15.93
CA GLY A 98 -0.95 -23.53 -15.87
C GLY A 98 -1.78 -23.22 -14.61
N TYR A 99 -1.22 -22.55 -13.61
CA TYR A 99 -1.94 -22.11 -12.41
C TYR A 99 -1.69 -20.62 -12.13
N PRO A 100 -2.69 -19.73 -12.24
CA PRO A 100 -2.53 -18.31 -11.95
C PRO A 100 -2.34 -18.06 -10.44
N GLY A 101 -1.08 -18.18 -9.99
CA GLY A 101 -0.62 -17.68 -8.69
C GLY A 101 -0.22 -16.19 -8.72
N SER A 102 -0.32 -15.55 -9.88
CA SER A 102 -0.22 -14.09 -10.07
C SER A 102 -1.59 -13.48 -10.31
N GLY A 103 -1.80 -12.30 -9.71
CA GLY A 103 -2.75 -11.31 -10.21
C GLY A 103 -1.94 -10.10 -10.61
N MET A 104 -1.52 -10.06 -11.86
CA MET A 104 -0.82 -8.91 -12.41
C MET A 104 -1.84 -7.80 -12.69
N PHE A 105 -1.81 -6.75 -11.90
CA PHE A 105 -2.67 -5.57 -12.06
C PHE A 105 -1.81 -4.31 -12.24
N CYS A 106 -1.18 -4.19 -13.40
CA CYS A 106 -0.58 -2.92 -13.82
C CYS A 106 -1.70 -1.89 -14.05
N LEU A 107 -1.95 -1.10 -13.01
CA LEU A 107 -2.73 0.13 -13.11
C LEU A 107 -1.83 1.17 -13.76
N ASP A 108 -2.21 1.67 -14.96
CA ASP A 108 -1.67 2.95 -15.45
C ASP A 108 -2.00 3.98 -14.36
N THR A 109 -0.97 4.45 -13.64
CA THR A 109 -1.17 5.26 -12.43
C THR A 109 -1.79 6.63 -12.72
N ARG A 110 -2.06 6.97 -13.98
CA ARG A 110 -3.04 8.00 -14.40
C ARG A 110 -4.44 7.83 -13.80
N ILE A 111 -4.78 6.68 -13.21
CA ILE A 111 -6.02 6.54 -12.44
C ILE A 111 -6.04 7.57 -11.31
N ARG A 112 -6.96 8.53 -11.47
CA ARG A 112 -7.25 9.58 -10.50
C ARG A 112 -7.63 8.93 -9.17
N GLY A 113 -7.03 9.39 -8.08
CA GLY A 113 -7.53 9.07 -6.75
C GLY A 113 -8.97 9.57 -6.56
N PRO A 114 -9.72 9.10 -5.55
CA PRO A 114 -11.12 9.45 -5.30
C PRO A 114 -11.41 10.94 -5.12
N MET A 115 -10.38 11.79 -4.98
CA MET A 115 -10.48 13.24 -4.87
C MET A 115 -10.28 13.99 -6.20
N GLU A 116 -10.11 13.29 -7.34
CA GLU A 116 -9.94 13.81 -8.71
C GLU A 116 -8.82 14.84 -8.97
N GLN A 117 -8.02 15.19 -7.96
CA GLN A 117 -6.85 16.06 -8.14
C GLN A 117 -5.75 15.29 -8.86
N LEU A 118 -5.23 15.86 -9.96
CA LEU A 118 -4.01 15.37 -10.61
C LEU A 118 -2.80 15.66 -9.71
N ALA A 119 -2.52 14.75 -8.79
CA ALA A 119 -1.25 14.70 -8.09
C ALA A 119 -0.13 14.24 -9.07
N PRO A 120 1.09 14.79 -8.98
CA PRO A 120 2.23 14.29 -9.75
C PRO A 120 2.48 12.81 -9.48
N GLN A 121 2.85 12.06 -10.52
CA GLN A 121 3.30 10.68 -10.34
C GLN A 121 4.67 10.66 -9.68
N THR A 122 4.82 9.80 -8.68
CA THR A 122 6.08 9.57 -7.97
C THR A 122 6.23 8.08 -7.69
N GLU A 123 7.48 7.65 -7.47
CA GLU A 123 7.78 6.27 -7.09
C GLU A 123 7.04 5.86 -5.81
N GLU A 124 6.94 6.76 -4.82
CA GLU A 124 6.20 6.52 -3.57
C GLU A 124 4.71 6.24 -3.82
N ARG A 125 4.05 7.02 -4.68
CA ARG A 125 2.64 6.79 -5.05
C ARG A 125 2.46 5.45 -5.73
N ALA A 126 3.40 5.06 -6.60
CA ALA A 126 3.36 3.77 -7.27
C ALA A 126 3.49 2.58 -6.29
N HIS A 127 4.32 2.69 -5.25
CA HIS A 127 4.40 1.68 -4.17
C HIS A 127 3.15 1.66 -3.28
N LEU A 128 2.58 2.82 -2.96
CA LEU A 128 1.35 2.93 -2.17
C LEU A 128 0.14 2.31 -2.91
N GLN A 129 -0.01 2.61 -4.21
CA GLN A 129 -1.09 2.07 -5.03
C GLN A 129 -0.99 0.54 -5.16
N ALA A 130 0.23 -0.01 -5.22
CA ALA A 130 0.46 -1.46 -5.18
C ALA A 130 -0.08 -2.09 -3.89
N ALA A 131 0.14 -1.45 -2.73
CA ALA A 131 -0.39 -1.91 -1.45
C ALA A 131 -1.92 -1.81 -1.39
N VAL A 132 -2.53 -0.69 -1.80
CA VAL A 132 -4.00 -0.56 -1.86
C VAL A 132 -4.63 -1.64 -2.74
N SER A 133 -4.02 -1.92 -3.90
CA SER A 133 -4.49 -2.92 -4.86
C SER A 133 -4.40 -4.35 -4.29
N ALA A 134 -3.29 -4.66 -3.61
CA ALA A 134 -3.07 -5.92 -2.91
C ALA A 134 -4.14 -6.16 -1.82
N LEU A 135 -4.41 -5.15 -0.99
CA LEU A 135 -5.42 -5.22 0.08
C LEU A 135 -6.84 -5.33 -0.49
N THR A 136 -7.16 -4.57 -1.54
CA THR A 136 -8.44 -4.62 -2.25
C THR A 136 -8.72 -6.01 -2.82
N PHE A 137 -7.71 -6.60 -3.47
CA PHE A 137 -7.79 -7.97 -3.98
C PHE A 137 -7.98 -8.97 -2.84
N ALA A 138 -7.19 -8.87 -1.76
CA ALA A 138 -7.32 -9.76 -0.61
C ALA A 138 -8.71 -9.67 0.08
N ARG A 139 -9.29 -8.47 0.15
CA ARG A 139 -10.65 -8.24 0.68
C ARG A 139 -11.73 -8.90 -0.17
N SER A 140 -11.48 -9.05 -1.47
CA SER A 140 -12.36 -9.77 -2.41
C SER A 140 -12.22 -11.28 -2.30
N VAL A 141 -10.98 -11.80 -2.31
CA VAL A 141 -10.72 -13.23 -2.61
C VAL A 141 -10.29 -14.10 -1.44
N GLU A 142 -9.72 -13.55 -0.36
CA GLU A 142 -9.12 -14.40 0.68
C GLU A 142 -10.20 -15.04 1.57
N PRO A 143 -10.13 -16.37 1.84
CA PRO A 143 -11.17 -17.10 2.53
C PRO A 143 -11.05 -16.97 4.06
N THR A 144 -12.02 -16.31 4.67
CA THR A 144 -12.23 -16.31 6.12
C THR A 144 -13.14 -17.46 6.53
N PRO A 145 -12.91 -18.13 7.67
CA PRO A 145 -11.98 -17.80 8.75
C PRO A 145 -10.59 -18.45 8.62
N ARG A 146 -10.28 -19.09 7.48
CA ARG A 146 -9.04 -19.86 7.29
C ARG A 146 -7.80 -18.96 7.23
N ILE A 147 -7.90 -17.80 6.56
CA ILE A 147 -6.94 -16.70 6.68
C ILE A 147 -7.31 -15.82 7.87
N ARG A 148 -6.30 -15.46 8.66
CA ARG A 148 -6.38 -14.54 9.80
C ARG A 148 -5.32 -13.45 9.75
N THR A 149 -4.24 -13.62 9.01
CA THR A 149 -3.18 -12.62 8.90
C THR A 149 -2.71 -12.49 7.45
N LEU A 150 -2.62 -11.25 6.97
CA LEU A 150 -2.07 -10.90 5.68
C LEU A 150 -0.80 -10.08 5.90
N VAL A 151 0.34 -10.63 5.50
CA VAL A 151 1.64 -9.95 5.53
C VAL A 151 1.89 -9.31 4.16
N ILE A 152 2.04 -7.99 4.14
CA ILE A 152 2.43 -7.18 2.98
C ILE A 152 3.94 -6.93 3.07
N ALA A 153 4.73 -7.63 2.27
CA ALA A 153 6.18 -7.43 2.19
C ALA A 153 6.57 -6.42 1.11
N THR A 154 7.50 -5.53 1.46
CA THR A 154 8.06 -4.53 0.55
C THR A 154 9.53 -4.22 0.88
N HIS A 155 10.26 -3.69 -0.11
CA HIS A 155 11.62 -3.20 0.03
C HIS A 155 11.68 -1.67 0.27
N ARG A 156 10.56 -1.01 0.55
CA ARG A 156 10.49 0.45 0.78
C ARG A 156 10.14 0.78 2.22
N ASP A 157 11.05 1.49 2.91
CA ASP A 157 10.84 1.97 4.28
C ASP A 157 9.64 2.91 4.39
N HIS A 158 9.46 3.82 3.42
CA HIS A 158 8.34 4.77 3.43
C HIS A 158 6.99 4.06 3.45
N LEU A 159 6.87 2.88 2.82
CA LEU A 159 5.64 2.12 2.78
C LEU A 159 5.49 1.29 4.07
N ALA A 160 6.50 0.51 4.45
CA ALA A 160 6.43 -0.37 5.61
C ALA A 160 6.28 0.40 6.93
N HIS A 161 7.13 1.40 7.18
CA HIS A 161 7.05 2.24 8.37
C HIS A 161 5.91 3.27 8.26
N GLY A 162 5.66 3.81 7.07
CA GLY A 162 4.52 4.70 6.86
C GLY A 162 3.21 4.05 7.26
N ALA A 163 2.91 2.85 6.74
CA ALA A 163 1.71 2.11 7.07
C ALA A 163 1.63 1.78 8.56
N ALA A 164 2.63 1.08 9.12
CA ALA A 164 2.51 0.48 10.45
C ALA A 164 2.89 1.40 11.64
N ILE A 165 3.68 2.45 11.40
CA ILE A 165 4.24 3.30 12.47
C ILE A 165 3.70 4.73 12.36
N TYR A 166 3.64 5.30 11.15
CA TYR A 166 3.30 6.72 10.99
C TYR A 166 1.81 7.00 10.76
N THR A 167 1.04 6.13 10.07
CA THR A 167 -0.40 6.38 9.89
C THR A 167 -1.20 6.55 11.19
N PRO A 168 -0.93 5.84 12.32
CA PRO A 168 -1.63 6.11 13.57
C PRO A 168 -1.39 7.53 14.09
N GLN A 169 -0.14 8.01 14.02
CA GLN A 169 0.23 9.36 14.43
C GLN A 169 -0.37 10.41 13.48
N TRP A 170 -0.27 10.20 12.16
CA TRP A 170 -0.86 11.10 11.17
C TRP A 170 -2.38 11.21 11.32
N VAL A 171 -3.10 10.14 11.66
CA VAL A 171 -4.55 10.23 11.92
C VAL A 171 -4.84 11.03 13.19
N ALA A 172 -4.04 10.85 14.25
CA ALA A 172 -4.14 11.66 15.47
C ALA A 172 -3.87 13.15 15.21
N ASP A 173 -2.89 13.47 14.38
CA ASP A 173 -2.49 14.83 13.99
C ASP A 173 -3.31 15.39 12.81
N HIS A 174 -4.45 14.78 12.49
CA HIS A 174 -5.35 15.21 11.40
C HIS A 174 -4.69 15.39 10.03
N TRP A 175 -3.80 14.45 9.69
CA TRP A 175 -2.98 14.38 8.48
C TRP A 175 -2.02 15.56 8.29
N ARG A 176 -1.47 16.06 9.41
CA ARG A 176 -0.41 17.08 9.42
C ARG A 176 0.92 16.50 9.88
N GLY A 177 2.02 16.99 9.31
CA GLY A 177 3.37 16.75 9.79
C GLY A 177 3.80 17.73 10.88
N GLU A 178 5.00 17.57 11.40
CA GLU A 178 5.57 18.40 12.49
C GLU A 178 5.62 19.90 12.16
N ASN A 179 5.80 20.25 10.89
CA ASN A 179 5.79 21.62 10.38
C ASN A 179 4.36 22.18 10.13
N GLY A 180 3.32 21.41 10.43
CA GLY A 180 1.92 21.76 10.21
C GLY A 180 1.43 21.60 8.77
N GLU A 181 2.30 21.20 7.83
CA GLU A 181 1.92 20.91 6.44
C GLU A 181 1.16 19.59 6.32
N ARG A 182 0.40 19.42 5.23
CA ARG A 182 -0.34 18.18 4.98
C ARG A 182 0.63 17.04 4.63
N VAL A 183 0.42 15.88 5.25
CA VAL A 183 1.17 14.64 4.94
C VAL A 183 1.05 14.30 3.45
N ALA A 184 2.19 14.05 2.80
CA ALA A 184 2.26 13.67 1.39
C ALA A 184 1.50 12.35 1.14
N ASN A 185 0.83 12.26 -0.02
CA ASN A 185 0.05 11.09 -0.44
C ASN A 185 -1.07 10.67 0.53
N CYS A 186 -1.54 11.59 1.38
CA CYS A 186 -2.64 11.41 2.33
C CYS A 186 -3.92 10.83 1.68
N ASP A 187 -4.15 11.08 0.40
CA ASP A 187 -5.23 10.46 -0.38
C ASP A 187 -5.09 8.93 -0.47
N ILE A 188 -3.94 8.42 -0.92
CA ILE A 188 -3.72 6.96 -1.03
C ILE A 188 -3.58 6.31 0.35
N TRP A 189 -3.01 7.02 1.34
CA TRP A 189 -2.95 6.51 2.72
C TRP A 189 -4.33 6.31 3.34
N LEU A 190 -5.30 7.19 3.06
CA LEU A 190 -6.70 7.02 3.48
C LEU A 190 -7.35 5.81 2.81
N GLU A 191 -7.09 5.56 1.52
CA GLU A 191 -7.54 4.35 0.83
C GLU A 191 -6.96 3.07 1.44
N LEU A 192 -5.64 3.05 1.70
CA LEU A 192 -4.94 1.93 2.33
C LEU A 192 -5.57 1.59 3.69
N LEU A 193 -5.84 2.60 4.51
CA LEU A 193 -6.46 2.45 5.82
C LEU A 193 -7.92 1.96 5.75
N ALA A 194 -8.69 2.38 4.75
CA ALA A 194 -10.04 1.88 4.52
C ALA A 194 -10.06 0.40 4.08
N GLU A 195 -9.06 -0.02 3.29
CA GLU A 195 -8.88 -1.43 2.92
C GLU A 195 -8.44 -2.28 4.12
N VAL A 196 -7.54 -1.78 4.98
CA VAL A 196 -7.17 -2.42 6.25
C VAL A 196 -8.39 -2.60 7.17
N GLU A 197 -9.21 -1.57 7.35
CA GLU A 197 -10.42 -1.69 8.18
C GLU A 197 -11.42 -2.70 7.58
N GLY A 198 -11.60 -2.70 6.26
CA GLY A 198 -12.45 -3.69 5.57
C GLY A 198 -11.95 -5.14 5.71
N LEU A 199 -10.63 -5.36 5.79
CA LEU A 199 -10.04 -6.67 6.10
C LEU A 199 -10.23 -7.05 7.58
N ALA A 200 -10.04 -6.11 8.50
CA ALA A 200 -10.24 -6.31 9.93
C ALA A 200 -11.70 -6.69 10.26
N GLN A 201 -12.68 -6.07 9.58
CA GLN A 201 -14.11 -6.43 9.69
C GLN A 201 -14.41 -7.87 9.22
N ARG A 202 -13.59 -8.44 8.33
CA ARG A 202 -13.65 -9.86 7.92
C ARG A 202 -12.87 -10.78 8.88
N GLY A 203 -12.12 -10.22 9.83
CA GLY A 203 -11.28 -10.96 10.77
C GLY A 203 -9.92 -11.37 10.20
N ILE A 204 -9.35 -10.53 9.32
CA ILE A 204 -7.97 -10.62 8.81
C ILE A 204 -7.18 -9.39 9.29
N ASP A 205 -6.14 -9.64 10.07
CA ASP A 205 -5.18 -8.61 10.49
C ASP A 205 -4.14 -8.36 9.40
N VAL A 206 -3.78 -7.09 9.17
CA VAL A 206 -2.79 -6.69 8.16
C VAL A 206 -1.47 -6.33 8.83
N GLN A 207 -0.37 -6.89 8.35
CA GLN A 207 0.98 -6.59 8.85
C GLN A 207 1.90 -6.19 7.70
N PHE A 208 2.78 -5.20 7.90
CA PHE A 208 3.77 -4.78 6.91
C PHE A 208 5.17 -5.29 7.29
N TRP A 209 5.83 -5.94 6.34
CA TRP A 209 7.20 -6.43 6.49
C TRP A 209 8.16 -5.62 5.62
N ARG A 210 9.12 -4.94 6.25
CA ARG A 210 10.29 -4.39 5.57
C ARG A 210 11.31 -5.49 5.32
N LEU A 211 11.49 -5.88 4.06
CA LEU A 211 12.51 -6.84 3.65
C LEU A 211 13.90 -6.20 3.71
N SER A 212 14.84 -6.79 4.44
CA SER A 212 16.23 -6.32 4.53
C SER A 212 17.02 -6.51 3.23
N SER A 213 16.67 -7.52 2.43
CA SER A 213 17.28 -7.84 1.13
C SER A 213 16.21 -8.12 0.06
N ILE A 214 16.53 -7.79 -1.19
CA ILE A 214 15.70 -8.05 -2.39
C ILE A 214 16.07 -9.39 -3.06
N GLY A 215 17.06 -10.10 -2.51
CA GLY A 215 17.49 -11.41 -3.01
C GLY A 215 16.40 -12.49 -2.90
N GLY A 216 16.50 -13.52 -3.75
CA GLY A 216 15.62 -14.70 -3.72
C GLY A 216 14.47 -14.69 -4.74
N ARG A 217 13.65 -15.74 -4.71
CA ARG A 217 12.44 -15.94 -5.55
C ARG A 217 11.30 -14.99 -5.12
N MET A 218 11.31 -14.55 -3.86
CA MET A 218 10.23 -13.82 -3.20
C MET A 218 10.62 -12.41 -2.74
N GLY A 219 11.86 -11.95 -2.99
CA GLY A 219 12.43 -10.70 -2.45
C GLY A 219 11.72 -9.37 -2.76
N SER A 220 10.55 -9.38 -3.41
CA SER A 220 9.49 -8.35 -3.34
C SER A 220 8.24 -8.55 -4.24
N ALA A 221 7.89 -9.66 -4.91
CA ALA A 221 8.57 -10.89 -5.29
C ALA A 221 9.20 -10.67 -6.66
N ARG A 222 10.54 -10.65 -6.72
CA ARG A 222 11.32 -10.02 -7.79
C ARG A 222 10.72 -8.68 -8.26
N LEU A 223 10.57 -7.73 -7.32
CA LEU A 223 9.97 -6.40 -7.50
C LEU A 223 8.49 -6.45 -7.94
N ALA A 224 7.69 -7.34 -7.33
CA ALA A 224 6.34 -7.71 -7.76
C ALA A 224 6.24 -8.11 -9.25
N ALA A 225 7.25 -8.86 -9.72
CA ALA A 225 7.54 -9.18 -11.11
C ALA A 225 7.96 -7.98 -12.00
N GLU A 226 8.77 -7.07 -11.44
CA GLU A 226 9.33 -5.85 -12.06
C GLU A 226 8.35 -4.66 -12.20
N ALA A 227 7.29 -4.65 -11.39
CA ALA A 227 6.16 -3.72 -11.37
C ALA A 227 5.11 -3.90 -12.50
N ALA A 228 5.27 -4.97 -13.30
CA ALA A 228 4.46 -5.45 -14.43
C ALA A 228 4.70 -4.77 -15.80
#